data_AF-A0A356X1G6-F1
#
_entry.id   AF-A0A356X1G6-F1
#
_cell.length_a   1.000
_cell.length_b   1.000
_cell.length_c   1.000
_cell.angle_alpha   90.00
_cell.angle_beta   90.00
_cell.angle_gamma   90.00
#
_symmetry.space_group_name_H-M   'P 1'
#
loop_
_entity.id
_entity.type
_entity.pdbx_description
1 polymer ?
#
loop_
_entity_poly.entity_id
_entity_poly.type
_entity_poly.pdbx_seq_one_letter_code
_entity_poly.pdbx_strand_id
1 'polypeptide(L)' 'IEVTTIENPGGTGEIFTPTDLSVAVSYSRFITDQFSIGANTKFVQQKIWNEAATGFAVDLGMLYQT' A
#
# COMPACT_ATOMS: atom_id res chain seq x y z
N ILE A 1 -16.24 -11.98 -1.07
CA ILE A 1 -17.38 -11.29 -0.43
C ILE A 1 -18.50 -11.27 -1.45
N GLU A 2 -19.71 -11.64 -1.06
CA GLU A 2 -20.86 -11.63 -1.98
C GLU A 2 -21.35 -10.19 -2.21
N VAL A 3 -21.62 -9.86 -3.48
CA VAL A 3 -22.17 -8.55 -3.86
C VAL A 3 -23.67 -8.54 -3.56
N THR A 4 -24.17 -7.44 -3.01
CA THR A 4 -25.60 -7.23 -2.72
C THR A 4 -26.07 -5.92 -3.35
N THR A 5 -27.34 -5.86 -3.77
CA THR A 5 -27.97 -4.63 -4.28
C THR A 5 -29.33 -4.40 -3.61
N ILE A 6 -29.97 -3.26 -3.88
CA ILE A 6 -31.31 -2.95 -3.35
C ILE A 6 -32.34 -3.97 -3.86
N GLU A 7 -32.21 -4.38 -5.13
CA GLU A 7 -33.08 -5.35 -5.78
C GLU A 7 -32.81 -6.79 -5.33
N ASN A 8 -31.57 -7.08 -4.91
CA ASN A 8 -31.17 -8.42 -4.48
C ASN A 8 -30.37 -8.39 -3.16
N PRO A 9 -31.07 -8.21 -2.02
CA PRO A 9 -30.42 -8.06 -0.71
C PRO A 9 -29.84 -9.37 -0.17
N GLY A 10 -30.27 -10.51 -0.71
CA GLY A 10 -29.76 -11.84 -0.34
C GLY A 10 -28.46 -12.25 -1.06
N GLY A 11 -28.00 -11.43 -2.01
CA GLY A 11 -26.81 -11.71 -2.82
C GLY A 11 -27.12 -11.81 -4.31
N THR A 12 -26.24 -11.25 -5.15
CA THR A 12 -26.36 -11.34 -6.61
C THR A 12 -25.77 -12.64 -7.18
N GLY A 13 -25.12 -13.47 -6.35
CA GLY A 13 -24.30 -14.59 -6.77
C GLY A 13 -22.92 -14.20 -7.30
N GLU A 14 -22.63 -12.89 -7.43
CA GLU A 14 -21.29 -12.40 -7.74
C GLU A 14 -20.41 -12.37 -6.49
N ILE A 15 -19.18 -12.85 -6.62
CA ILE A 15 -18.18 -12.78 -5.56
C ILE A 15 -17.08 -11.82 -5.99
N PHE A 16 -16.78 -10.83 -5.14
CA PHE A 16 -15.59 -10.01 -5.29
C PHE A 16 -14.56 -10.32 -4.22
N THR A 17 -13.29 -10.22 -4.61
CA THR A 17 -12.14 -10.41 -3.73
C THR A 17 -11.26 -9.16 -3.85
N PRO A 18 -11.08 -8.39 -2.76
CA PRO A 18 -10.13 -7.28 -2.74
C PRO A 18 -8.71 -7.74 -3.06
N THR A 19 -7.94 -6.92 -3.75
CA THR A 19 -6.53 -7.20 -4.05
C THR A 19 -5.70 -5.93 -3.95
N ASP A 20 -4.57 -6.05 -3.25
CA ASP A 20 -3.66 -4.94 -2.98
C ASP A 20 -2.26 -5.29 -3.50
N LEU A 21 -1.59 -4.35 -4.14
CA LEU A 21 -0.20 -4.45 -4.58
C LEU A 21 0.57 -3.23 -4.06
N SER A 22 1.76 -3.46 -3.52
CA SER A 22 2.66 -2.39 -3.07
C SER A 22 4.08 -2.66 -3.56
N VAL A 23 4.68 -1.66 -4.20
CA VAL A 23 6.09 -1.67 -4.63
C VAL A 23 6.80 -0.50 -3.98
N ALA A 24 7.98 -0.74 -3.40
CA ALA A 24 8.77 0.31 -2.76
C ALA A 24 10.23 0.26 -3.22
N VAL A 25 10.82 1.45 -3.37
CA VAL A 25 12.25 1.65 -3.59
C VAL A 25 12.82 2.35 -2.38
N SER A 26 13.93 1.83 -1.88
CA SER A 26 14.59 2.31 -0.67
C SER A 26 16.02 2.74 -0.97
N TYR A 27 16.42 3.88 -0.42
CA TYR A 27 17.81 4.33 -0.45
C TYR A 27 18.24 4.83 0.92
N SER A 28 19.43 4.43 1.36
CA SER A 28 20.02 4.87 2.62
C SER A 28 21.52 5.09 2.49
N ARG A 29 22.05 5.93 3.37
CA ARG A 29 23.47 6.27 3.41
C ARG A 29 23.92 6.66 4.83
N PHE A 30 25.15 6.27 5.16
CA PHE A 30 25.88 6.76 6.32
C PHE A 30 26.29 8.22 6.13
N ILE A 31 25.94 9.09 7.08
CA ILE A 31 26.49 10.45 7.18
C ILE A 31 27.74 10.44 8.07
N THR A 32 27.70 9.67 9.16
CA THR A 32 28.84 9.43 10.06
C THR A 32 28.87 7.95 10.47
N ASP A 33 29.92 7.55 11.18
CA ASP A 33 30.07 6.17 11.69
C ASP A 33 28.92 5.73 12.62
N GLN A 34 28.23 6.70 13.22
CA GLN A 34 27.14 6.46 14.17
C GLN A 34 25.77 6.92 13.63
N PHE A 35 25.71 7.58 12.46
CA PHE A 35 24.48 8.18 11.95
C PHE A 35 24.22 7.83 10.48
N SER A 36 23.03 7.29 10.23
CA SER A 36 22.53 6.98 8.88
C SER A 36 21.21 7.66 8.61
N ILE A 37 20.97 8.03 7.36
CA ILE A 37 19.66 8.51 6.88
C ILE A 37 19.19 7.65 5.72
N GLY A 38 17.88 7.59 5.52
CA GLY A 38 17.29 6.92 4.37
C GLY A 38 15.91 7.46 4.03
N ALA A 39 15.49 7.16 2.81
CA ALA A 39 14.18 7.47 2.30
C ALA A 39 13.62 6.28 1.52
N ASN A 40 12.30 6.12 1.56
CA ASN A 40 11.56 5.17 0.74
C ASN A 40 10.53 5.91 -0.10
N THR A 41 10.36 5.50 -1.34
CA THR A 41 9.20 5.85 -2.15
C THR A 41 8.38 4.60 -2.40
N LYS A 42 7.06 4.69 -2.24
CA LYS A 42 6.14 3.56 -2.36
C LYS A 42 5.02 3.91 -3.33
N PHE A 43 4.70 2.95 -4.18
CA PHE A 43 3.50 2.94 -5.02
C PHE A 43 2.58 1.83 -4.52
N VAL A 44 1.33 2.17 -4.26
CA VAL A 44 0.29 1.24 -3.79
C VAL A 44 -0.86 1.26 -4.78
N GLN A 45 -1.34 0.09 -5.17
CA GLN A 45 -2.53 -0.10 -5.97
C GLN A 45 -3.51 -0.97 -5.20
N GLN A 46 -4.76 -0.53 -5.14
CA GLN A 46 -5.87 -1.24 -4.53
C GLN A 46 -6.95 -1.50 -5.56
N LYS A 47 -7.53 -2.70 -5.55
CA LYS A 47 -8.72 -3.03 -6.33
C LYS A 47 -9.77 -3.66 -5.42
N ILE A 48 -10.96 -3.06 -5.38
CA ILE A 48 -12.12 -3.58 -4.66
C ILE A 48 -13.28 -3.65 -5.64
N TRP A 49 -13.72 -4.86 -5.97
CA TRP A 49 -14.79 -5.09 -6.93
C TRP A 49 -14.56 -4.37 -8.27
N ASN A 50 -15.37 -3.37 -8.60
CA ASN A 50 -15.33 -2.54 -9.79
C ASN A 50 -14.55 -1.22 -9.60
N GLU A 51 -14.01 -0.97 -8.41
CA GLU A 51 -13.24 0.23 -8.08
C GLU A 51 -11.74 -0.08 -8.02
N ALA A 52 -10.93 0.89 -8.48
CA ALA A 52 -9.49 0.84 -8.36
C ALA A 52 -8.95 2.17 -7.85
N ALA A 53 -7.97 2.11 -6.94
CA ALA A 53 -7.28 3.26 -6.39
C ALA A 53 -5.77 3.06 -6.51
N THR A 54 -5.05 4.15 -6.80
CA THR A 54 -3.59 4.18 -6.76
C THR A 54 -3.13 5.30 -5.84
N GLY A 55 -2.03 5.07 -5.14
CA GLY A 55 -1.46 6.00 -4.18
C GLY A 55 0.06 5.98 -4.19
N PHE A 56 0.64 7.12 -3.84
CA PHE A 56 2.07 7.25 -3.62
C PHE A 56 2.32 7.65 -2.16
N ALA A 57 3.41 7.14 -1.60
CA ALA A 57 3.87 7.51 -0.26
C ALA A 57 5.39 7.70 -0.25
N VAL A 58 5.84 8.55 0.67
CA VAL A 58 7.27 8.81 0.92
C VAL A 58 7.52 8.66 2.42
N ASP A 59 8.50 7.84 2.77
CA ASP A 59 8.94 7.64 4.16
C ASP A 59 10.36 8.19 4.31
N LEU A 60 10.64 8.91 5.41
CA LEU A 60 11.98 9.39 5.76
C LEU A 60 12.38 8.76 7.10
N GLY A 61 13.64 8.34 7.23
CA GLY A 61 14.15 7.69 8.43
C GLY A 61 15.60 8.06 8.73
N MET A 62 15.95 7.98 10.01
CA MET A 62 17.32 8.09 10.49
C MET A 62 17.60 6.99 11.52
N LEU A 63 18.86 6.58 11.60
CA LEU A 63 19.34 5.60 12.57
C LEU A 63 20.59 6.16 13.26
N TYR A 64 20.57 6.18 14.59
CA TYR A 64 21.72 6.47 15.42
C TYR A 64 22.17 5.21 16.15
N GLN A 65 23.46 4.88 16.06
CA GLN A 65 24.05 3.70 16.69
C GLN A 65 25.11 4.15 17.71
N THR A 66 24.85 3.86 18.99
CA THR A 66 25.70 4.21 20.15
C THR A 66 26.85 3.23 20.33
#